data_AF-A0A7S3H7X1-F1
#
_entry.id   AF-A0A7S3H7X1-F1
#
_cell.length_a   1.000
_cell.length_b   1.000
_cell.length_c   1.000
_cell.angle_alpha   90.00
_cell.angle_beta   90.00
_cell.angle_gamma   90.00
#
_symmetry.space_group_name_H-M   'P 1'
#
loop_
_entity.id
_entity.type
_entity.pdbx_description
1 polymer ?
#
loop_
_entity_poly.entity_id
_entity_poly.type
_entity_poly.pdbx_seq_one_letter_code
_entity_poly.pdbx_strand_id
1 'polypeptide(L)'
;GKSDHTYDIIMSLTGRLQSRSSIIVSSSLRRAVATTTLGLWPRLSRNGDKIHILSSLQEISRNIDTYALSAPHTVADLPFDRIYPHCGGKEGFNPDKVYETSCNFGNKRRDFYGIKRLRAFGEWAMSQPEEIIIVGGHSLWFKSFFQTFMPHSSTHDAKNKKLTNSGVVSFTLHAAKDAEGTLQYRVDPATVQTIYGGYTTK
;
A
#
# COMPACT_ATOMS: atom_id res chain seq x y z
N GLY A 1 20.90 -14.50 -1.92
CA GLY A 1 21.39 -13.17 -2.36
C GLY A 1 20.67 -12.73 -3.62
N LYS A 2 19.86 -11.66 -3.58
CA LYS A 2 18.91 -11.16 -4.61
C LYS A 2 17.84 -12.13 -5.16
N SER A 3 18.20 -13.34 -5.59
CA SER A 3 17.24 -14.38 -6.02
C SER A 3 16.29 -14.78 -4.88
N ASP A 4 16.87 -14.97 -3.70
CA ASP A 4 16.20 -15.31 -2.44
C ASP A 4 15.16 -14.25 -2.02
N HIS A 5 15.51 -12.97 -2.14
CA HIS A 5 14.61 -11.88 -1.76
C HIS A 5 13.44 -11.70 -2.73
N THR A 6 13.68 -11.86 -4.03
CA THR A 6 12.61 -11.81 -5.04
C THR A 6 11.64 -12.97 -4.85
N TYR A 7 12.16 -14.16 -4.55
CA TYR A 7 11.35 -15.32 -4.19
C TYR A 7 10.47 -15.04 -2.98
N ASP A 8 11.04 -14.55 -1.88
CA ASP A 8 10.28 -14.16 -0.67
C ASP A 8 9.16 -13.17 -0.98
N ILE A 9 9.43 -12.16 -1.82
CA ILE A 9 8.43 -11.16 -2.23
C ILE A 9 7.29 -11.81 -3.01
N ILE A 10 7.59 -12.64 -4.01
CA ILE A 10 6.58 -13.34 -4.81
C ILE A 10 5.76 -14.30 -3.94
N MET A 11 6.44 -15.05 -3.07
CA MET A 11 5.80 -15.96 -2.13
C MET A 11 4.93 -15.21 -1.12
N SER A 12 5.32 -14.00 -0.72
CA SER A 12 4.50 -13.12 0.12
C SER A 12 3.28 -12.62 -0.65
N LEU A 13 3.42 -12.13 -1.89
CA LEU A 13 2.28 -11.69 -2.70
C LEU A 13 1.26 -12.81 -2.93
N THR A 14 1.74 -14.04 -3.08
CA THR A 14 0.88 -15.22 -3.20
C THR A 14 0.42 -15.78 -1.85
N GLY A 15 0.89 -15.26 -0.71
CA GLY A 15 0.51 -15.74 0.62
C GLY A 15 0.95 -17.18 0.89
N ARG A 16 2.08 -17.57 0.31
CA ARG A 16 2.67 -18.91 0.44
C ARG A 16 4.01 -18.89 1.18
N LEU A 17 4.54 -17.71 1.50
CA LEU A 17 5.75 -17.60 2.32
C LEU A 17 5.41 -18.01 3.76
N GLN A 18 6.12 -19.02 4.28
CA GLN A 18 5.90 -19.54 5.64
C GLN A 18 6.90 -18.99 6.66
N SER A 19 8.07 -18.53 6.21
CA SER A 19 9.16 -18.08 7.08
C SER A 19 8.95 -16.69 7.65
N ARG A 20 8.09 -15.87 7.04
CA ARG A 20 7.80 -14.49 7.43
C ARG A 20 6.31 -14.21 7.35
N SER A 21 5.82 -13.36 8.25
CA SER A 21 4.44 -12.88 8.25
C SER A 21 4.27 -11.68 7.32
N SER A 22 3.06 -11.53 6.76
CA SER A 22 2.76 -10.38 5.89
C SER A 22 1.33 -9.90 6.02
N ILE A 23 1.14 -8.59 5.96
CA ILE A 23 -0.16 -7.91 6.03
C ILE A 23 -0.46 -7.19 4.72
N ILE A 24 -1.73 -7.15 4.32
CA ILE A 24 -2.19 -6.46 3.12
C ILE A 24 -2.91 -5.18 3.54
N VAL A 25 -2.50 -4.06 2.95
CA VAL A 25 -3.15 -2.77 3.18
C VAL A 25 -3.52 -2.09 1.88
N SER A 26 -4.53 -1.24 1.91
CA SER A 26 -4.90 -0.40 0.77
C SER A 26 -5.33 0.98 1.23
N SER A 27 -5.21 1.97 0.35
CA SER A 27 -5.87 3.26 0.57
C SER A 27 -7.39 3.10 0.59
N SER A 28 -8.12 4.07 1.16
CA SER A 28 -9.59 4.06 1.12
C SER A 28 -10.22 4.48 -0.22
N LEU A 29 -9.45 4.75 -1.27
CA LEU A 29 -10.00 5.14 -2.57
C LEU A 29 -10.39 3.91 -3.39
N ARG A 30 -11.61 3.92 -3.97
CA ARG A 30 -12.23 2.83 -4.74
C ARG A 30 -11.26 2.10 -5.68
N ARG A 31 -10.48 2.85 -6.46
CA ARG A 31 -9.53 2.29 -7.44
C ARG A 31 -8.44 1.45 -6.80
N ALA A 32 -7.87 1.90 -5.68
CA ALA A 32 -6.80 1.16 -5.01
C ALA A 32 -7.37 -0.09 -4.33
N VAL A 33 -8.51 0.04 -3.63
CA VAL A 33 -9.16 -1.10 -2.99
C VAL A 33 -9.52 -2.16 -4.03
N ALA A 34 -10.15 -1.78 -5.15
CA ALA A 34 -10.48 -2.70 -6.23
C ALA A 34 -9.25 -3.38 -6.84
N THR A 35 -8.18 -2.62 -7.14
CA THR A 35 -6.93 -3.18 -7.67
C THR A 35 -6.29 -4.15 -6.69
N THR A 36 -6.22 -3.82 -5.40
CA THR A 36 -5.69 -4.71 -4.37
C THR A 36 -6.52 -5.99 -4.24
N THR A 37 -7.84 -5.85 -4.19
CA THR A 37 -8.76 -7.00 -4.09
C THR A 37 -8.62 -7.94 -5.28
N LEU A 38 -8.67 -7.41 -6.51
CA LEU A 38 -8.56 -8.24 -7.72
C LEU A 38 -7.17 -8.86 -7.87
N GLY A 39 -6.12 -8.07 -7.64
CA GLY A 39 -4.74 -8.53 -7.80
C GLY A 39 -4.32 -9.59 -6.78
N LEU A 40 -4.90 -9.56 -5.58
CA LEU A 40 -4.57 -10.49 -4.50
C LEU A 40 -5.69 -11.49 -4.18
N TRP A 41 -6.76 -11.54 -4.99
CA TRP A 41 -7.90 -12.43 -4.71
C TRP A 41 -7.51 -13.90 -4.48
N PRO A 42 -6.61 -14.52 -5.29
CA PRO A 42 -6.20 -15.90 -5.04
C PRO A 42 -5.57 -16.11 -3.65
N ARG A 43 -4.95 -15.08 -3.06
CA ARG A 43 -4.41 -15.11 -1.71
C ARG A 43 -5.51 -14.90 -0.67
N LEU A 44 -6.34 -13.87 -0.86
CA LEU A 44 -7.45 -13.52 0.04
C LEU A 44 -8.41 -14.71 0.22
N SER A 45 -8.80 -15.36 -0.87
CA SER A 45 -9.74 -16.48 -0.83
C SER A 45 -9.16 -17.76 -0.22
N ARG A 46 -7.87 -18.01 -0.42
CA ARG A 46 -7.19 -19.21 0.11
C ARG A 46 -6.88 -19.08 1.60
N ASN A 47 -6.36 -17.93 2.00
CA ASN A 47 -5.81 -17.74 3.34
C ASN A 47 -6.82 -17.10 4.29
N GLY A 48 -7.88 -16.47 3.78
CA GLY A 48 -8.79 -15.66 4.59
C GLY A 48 -8.17 -14.33 5.05
N ASP A 49 -7.10 -13.89 4.38
CA ASP A 49 -6.44 -12.63 4.70
C ASP A 49 -7.37 -11.43 4.49
N LYS A 50 -7.19 -10.40 5.30
CA LYS A 50 -7.92 -9.14 5.17
C LYS A 50 -7.08 -8.06 4.50
N ILE A 51 -7.76 -7.12 3.84
CA ILE A 51 -7.18 -5.86 3.36
C ILE A 51 -7.50 -4.78 4.39
N HIS A 52 -6.48 -4.25 5.06
CA HIS A 52 -6.63 -3.16 6.01
C HIS A 52 -6.68 -1.82 5.27
N ILE A 53 -7.75 -1.06 5.49
CA ILE A 53 -7.98 0.21 4.81
C ILE A 53 -7.37 1.34 5.63
N LEU A 54 -6.39 2.04 5.05
CA LEU A 54 -5.66 3.12 5.73
C LEU A 54 -5.93 4.49 5.08
N SER A 55 -6.35 5.47 5.87
CA SER A 55 -6.47 6.86 5.38
C SER A 55 -5.12 7.51 5.04
N SER A 56 -4.03 7.05 5.66
CA SER A 56 -2.67 7.55 5.41
C SER A 56 -2.20 7.30 3.98
N LEU A 57 -2.76 6.29 3.29
CA LEU A 57 -2.41 5.89 1.92
C LEU A 57 -3.19 6.65 0.82
N GLN A 58 -4.10 7.56 1.16
CA GLN A 58 -4.89 8.27 0.16
C GLN A 58 -4.04 9.20 -0.73
N GLU A 59 -4.35 9.25 -2.03
CA GLU A 59 -3.54 9.90 -3.08
C GLU A 59 -3.29 11.40 -2.88
N ILE A 60 -2.05 11.87 -2.88
CA ILE A 60 -1.65 13.23 -2.44
C ILE A 60 -2.31 14.39 -3.19
N SER A 61 -2.78 14.16 -4.41
CA SER A 61 -3.49 15.16 -5.24
C SER A 61 -4.67 15.83 -4.51
N ARG A 62 -5.09 16.98 -5.06
CA ARG A 62 -6.29 17.72 -4.65
C ARG A 62 -7.43 17.60 -5.67
N ASN A 63 -7.24 16.81 -6.73
CA ASN A 63 -8.27 16.57 -7.72
C ASN A 63 -9.48 15.89 -7.09
N ILE A 64 -10.67 16.14 -7.62
CA ILE A 64 -11.92 15.68 -7.02
C ILE A 64 -12.01 14.15 -6.91
N ASP A 65 -11.36 13.43 -7.85
CA ASP A 65 -11.27 11.97 -7.91
C ASP A 65 -10.32 11.36 -6.85
N THR A 66 -9.68 12.20 -6.03
CA THR A 66 -8.76 11.76 -4.96
C THR A 66 -9.31 11.94 -3.55
N TYR A 67 -10.55 12.41 -3.44
CA TYR A 67 -11.28 12.43 -2.18
C TYR A 67 -11.90 11.07 -1.88
N ALA A 68 -11.75 10.62 -0.64
CA ALA A 68 -12.50 9.47 -0.16
C ALA A 68 -13.97 9.87 -0.02
N LEU A 69 -14.82 9.21 -0.79
CA LEU A 69 -16.28 9.35 -0.69
C LEU A 69 -16.88 8.42 0.38
N SER A 70 -16.08 7.49 0.92
CA SER A 70 -16.48 6.65 2.05
C SER A 70 -16.48 7.41 3.36
N ALA A 71 -17.43 7.06 4.21
CA ALA A 71 -17.42 7.47 5.60
C ALA A 71 -16.22 6.83 6.34
N PRO A 72 -15.81 7.39 7.50
CA PRO A 72 -14.93 6.70 8.41
C PRO A 72 -15.43 5.30 8.74
N HIS A 73 -14.50 4.36 8.89
CA HIS A 73 -14.74 2.95 9.24
C HIS A 73 -15.59 2.16 8.26
N THR A 74 -15.80 2.65 7.04
CA THR A 74 -16.46 1.90 5.96
C THR A 74 -15.49 1.57 4.83
N VAL A 75 -15.82 0.57 4.02
CA VAL A 75 -15.17 0.39 2.71
C VAL A 75 -15.70 1.45 1.73
N ALA A 76 -14.93 1.73 0.68
CA ALA A 76 -15.41 2.53 -0.44
C ALA A 76 -16.61 1.84 -1.12
N ASP A 77 -17.50 2.61 -1.75
CA ASP A 77 -18.54 2.05 -2.61
C ASP A 77 -17.90 1.37 -3.83
N LEU A 78 -17.69 0.07 -3.78
CA LEU A 78 -17.00 -0.66 -4.84
C LEU A 78 -17.99 -1.09 -5.92
N PRO A 79 -17.59 -1.11 -7.20
CA PRO A 79 -18.43 -1.65 -8.26
C PRO A 79 -18.49 -3.19 -8.15
N PHE A 80 -19.19 -3.71 -7.15
CA PHE A 80 -19.17 -5.14 -6.80
C PHE A 80 -19.61 -6.04 -7.96
N ASP A 81 -20.54 -5.59 -8.80
CA ASP A 81 -20.92 -6.33 -10.02
C ASP A 81 -19.76 -6.58 -10.98
N ARG A 82 -18.71 -5.74 -10.94
CA ARG A 82 -17.46 -5.95 -11.70
C ARG A 82 -16.42 -6.76 -10.93
N ILE A 83 -16.55 -6.87 -9.60
CA ILE A 83 -15.60 -7.60 -8.74
C ILE A 83 -16.02 -9.07 -8.59
N TYR A 84 -17.32 -9.32 -8.34
CA TYR A 84 -17.86 -10.66 -8.12
C TYR A 84 -17.42 -11.70 -9.16
N PRO A 85 -17.44 -11.43 -10.48
CA PRO A 85 -17.04 -12.43 -11.49
C PRO A 85 -15.60 -12.92 -11.33
N HIS A 86 -14.73 -12.11 -10.73
CA HIS A 86 -13.31 -12.43 -10.50
C HIS A 86 -13.07 -12.96 -9.08
N CYS A 87 -14.05 -12.84 -8.20
CA CYS A 87 -13.94 -13.15 -6.78
C CYS A 87 -14.85 -14.31 -6.33
N GLY A 88 -15.11 -15.28 -7.22
CA GLY A 88 -15.93 -16.45 -6.89
C GLY A 88 -17.45 -16.17 -6.84
N GLY A 89 -17.91 -15.12 -7.50
CA GLY A 89 -19.32 -14.72 -7.57
C GLY A 89 -19.80 -14.03 -6.29
N LYS A 90 -21.11 -13.78 -6.22
CA LYS A 90 -21.77 -13.15 -5.05
C LYS A 90 -21.63 -14.00 -3.77
N GLU A 91 -21.56 -15.31 -3.92
CA GLU A 91 -21.42 -16.25 -2.80
C GLU A 91 -19.96 -16.38 -2.32
N GLY A 92 -18.99 -16.28 -3.23
CA GLY A 92 -17.56 -16.40 -2.92
C GLY A 92 -16.94 -15.15 -2.32
N PHE A 93 -17.59 -13.98 -2.45
CA PHE A 93 -17.05 -12.71 -1.98
C PHE A 93 -17.96 -12.05 -0.93
N ASN A 94 -17.50 -12.03 0.31
CA ASN A 94 -18.14 -11.29 1.39
C ASN A 94 -17.25 -10.10 1.82
N PRO A 95 -17.65 -8.84 1.53
CA PRO A 95 -16.88 -7.64 1.90
C PRO A 95 -16.48 -7.59 3.39
N ASP A 96 -17.35 -8.00 4.31
CA ASP A 96 -17.12 -7.92 5.75
C ASP A 96 -16.03 -8.88 6.23
N LYS A 97 -15.79 -9.96 5.46
CA LYS A 97 -14.69 -10.90 5.71
C LYS A 97 -13.39 -10.46 5.06
N VAL A 98 -13.45 -9.60 4.05
CA VAL A 98 -12.30 -9.20 3.22
C VAL A 98 -11.69 -7.89 3.70
N TYR A 99 -12.48 -6.95 4.22
CA TYR A 99 -12.01 -5.61 4.57
C TYR A 99 -11.95 -5.38 6.07
N GLU A 100 -10.84 -4.79 6.53
CA GLU A 100 -10.66 -4.30 7.90
C GLU A 100 -10.56 -2.77 7.86
N THR A 101 -11.52 -2.08 8.46
CA THR A 101 -11.73 -0.63 8.26
C THR A 101 -11.44 0.22 9.49
N SER A 102 -10.97 -0.38 10.60
CA SER A 102 -10.64 0.34 11.85
C SER A 102 -9.69 1.53 11.64
N CYS A 103 -8.78 1.47 10.67
CA CYS A 103 -7.83 2.55 10.33
C CYS A 103 -8.28 3.48 9.19
N ASN A 104 -9.53 3.37 8.71
CA ASN A 104 -10.11 4.31 7.77
C ASN A 104 -10.80 5.44 8.53
N PHE A 105 -10.18 6.61 8.58
CA PHE A 105 -10.74 7.81 9.24
C PHE A 105 -11.47 8.74 8.26
N GLY A 106 -11.87 8.22 7.10
CA GLY A 106 -12.57 9.00 6.07
C GLY A 106 -11.63 9.94 5.30
N ASN A 107 -12.21 11.00 4.74
CA ASN A 107 -11.52 11.88 3.80
C ASN A 107 -10.46 12.77 4.45
N LYS A 108 -9.54 13.27 3.62
CA LYS A 108 -8.45 14.17 4.01
C LYS A 108 -9.00 15.46 4.59
N ARG A 109 -8.70 15.69 5.86
CA ARG A 109 -8.92 17.00 6.49
C ARG A 109 -7.86 17.98 5.98
N ARG A 110 -8.20 19.28 5.93
CA ARG A 110 -7.31 20.34 5.41
C ARG A 110 -5.98 20.45 6.17
N ASP A 111 -5.96 20.06 7.44
CA ASP A 111 -4.84 20.06 8.38
C ASP A 111 -3.96 18.78 8.34
N PHE A 112 -4.41 17.75 7.61
CA PHE A 112 -3.70 16.49 7.39
C PHE A 112 -3.10 16.44 5.97
N TYR A 113 -2.11 17.31 5.73
CA TYR A 113 -1.42 17.47 4.44
C TYR A 113 -0.36 16.38 4.18
N GLY A 114 0.20 16.35 2.96
CA GLY A 114 0.98 15.23 2.40
C GLY A 114 1.99 14.59 3.35
N ILE A 115 2.92 15.37 3.92
CA ILE A 115 3.97 14.83 4.80
C ILE A 115 3.44 14.15 6.08
N LYS A 116 2.38 14.67 6.69
CA LYS A 116 1.77 14.05 7.88
C LYS A 116 1.21 12.66 7.55
N ARG A 117 0.62 12.49 6.36
CA ARG A 117 0.14 11.19 5.87
C ARG A 117 1.27 10.19 5.67
N LEU A 118 2.36 10.65 5.07
CA LEU A 118 3.53 9.80 4.81
C LEU A 118 4.16 9.34 6.13
N ARG A 119 4.31 10.23 7.13
CA ARG A 119 4.77 9.87 8.47
C ARG A 119 3.78 8.94 9.18
N ALA A 120 2.48 9.22 9.13
CA ALA A 120 1.47 8.36 9.74
C ALA A 120 1.49 6.93 9.18
N PHE A 121 1.80 6.75 7.89
CA PHE A 121 2.03 5.41 7.36
C PHE A 121 3.31 4.78 7.92
N GLY A 122 4.42 5.51 8.03
CA GLY A 122 5.64 5.00 8.66
C GLY A 122 5.42 4.61 10.12
N GLU A 123 4.69 5.42 10.89
CA GLU A 123 4.31 5.15 12.28
C GLU A 123 3.45 3.88 12.36
N TRP A 124 2.43 3.79 11.52
CA TRP A 124 1.58 2.60 11.43
C TRP A 124 2.40 1.36 11.04
N ALA A 125 3.25 1.44 10.02
CA ALA A 125 4.05 0.33 9.51
C ALA A 125 5.00 -0.23 10.58
N MET A 126 5.66 0.63 11.35
CA MET A 126 6.56 0.20 12.43
C MET A 126 5.84 -0.31 13.68
N SER A 127 4.51 -0.12 13.78
CA SER A 127 3.70 -0.69 14.86
C SER A 127 3.13 -2.08 14.54
N GLN A 128 3.31 -2.56 13.31
CA GLN A 128 2.81 -3.87 12.91
C GLN A 128 3.80 -4.97 13.33
N PRO A 129 3.31 -6.13 13.79
CA PRO A 129 4.16 -7.30 14.05
C PRO A 129 4.66 -7.97 12.75
N GLU A 130 4.03 -7.71 11.61
CA GLU A 130 4.40 -8.31 10.33
C GLU A 130 5.66 -7.70 9.72
N GLU A 131 6.55 -8.56 9.22
CA GLU A 131 7.80 -8.15 8.58
C GLU A 131 7.58 -7.59 7.17
N ILE A 132 6.50 -8.00 6.50
CA ILE A 132 6.21 -7.64 5.11
C ILE A 132 4.84 -6.95 5.02
N ILE A 133 4.85 -5.73 4.50
CA ILE A 133 3.64 -4.94 4.29
C ILE A 133 3.40 -4.82 2.79
N ILE A 134 2.29 -5.37 2.30
CA ILE A 134 1.89 -5.28 0.90
C ILE A 134 0.91 -4.12 0.75
N VAL A 135 1.32 -3.09 0.00
CA VAL A 135 0.61 -1.81 -0.06
C VAL A 135 -0.08 -1.60 -1.41
N GLY A 136 -1.40 -1.50 -1.39
CA GLY A 136 -2.23 -0.98 -2.46
C GLY A 136 -2.40 0.53 -2.38
N GLY A 137 -1.81 1.27 -3.33
CA GLY A 137 -1.77 2.73 -3.24
C GLY A 137 -1.83 3.42 -4.59
N HIS A 138 -1.25 4.62 -4.63
CA HIS A 138 -1.32 5.50 -5.78
C HIS A 138 0.05 6.03 -6.16
N SER A 139 0.27 6.28 -7.45
CA SER A 139 1.60 6.59 -7.96
C SER A 139 2.16 7.92 -7.45
N LEU A 140 1.35 8.96 -7.22
CA LEU A 140 1.87 10.21 -6.62
C LEU A 140 2.15 10.02 -5.13
N TRP A 141 1.32 9.28 -4.40
CA TRP A 141 1.58 8.92 -3.00
C TRP A 141 2.93 8.19 -2.88
N PHE A 142 3.16 7.14 -3.67
CA PHE A 142 4.43 6.40 -3.65
C PHE A 142 5.60 7.28 -4.07
N LYS A 143 5.45 8.07 -5.14
CA LYS A 143 6.49 9.01 -5.57
C LYS A 143 6.87 9.98 -4.43
N SER A 144 5.90 10.58 -3.76
CA SER A 144 6.17 11.48 -2.64
C SER A 144 6.73 10.75 -1.42
N PHE A 145 6.33 9.51 -1.17
CA PHE A 145 6.92 8.68 -0.12
C PHE A 145 8.44 8.49 -0.36
N PHE A 146 8.83 8.12 -1.58
CA PHE A 146 10.24 8.01 -1.95
C PHE A 146 10.96 9.36 -1.94
N GLN A 147 10.35 10.44 -2.43
CA GLN A 147 10.94 11.79 -2.35
C GLN A 147 11.22 12.23 -0.92
N THR A 148 10.37 11.81 0.03
CA THR A 148 10.46 12.19 1.43
C THR A 148 11.51 11.36 2.17
N PHE A 149 11.50 10.04 1.97
CA PHE A 149 12.25 9.12 2.83
C PHE A 149 13.51 8.53 2.16
N MET A 150 13.75 8.77 0.88
CA MET A 150 15.07 8.53 0.30
C MET A 150 16.01 9.70 0.57
N PRO A 151 17.35 9.47 0.57
CA PRO A 151 18.33 10.55 0.63
C PRO A 151 18.08 11.64 -0.41
N HIS A 152 18.29 12.89 -0.04
CA HIS A 152 18.09 14.03 -0.93
C HIS A 152 18.91 13.90 -2.22
N SER A 153 20.17 13.44 -2.11
CA SER A 153 21.09 13.19 -3.22
C SER A 153 20.73 12.00 -4.11
N SER A 154 19.78 11.14 -3.71
CA SER A 154 19.37 10.01 -4.54
C SER A 154 18.70 10.50 -5.83
N THR A 155 19.14 9.96 -6.96
CA THR A 155 18.59 10.21 -8.31
C THR A 155 17.66 9.10 -8.78
N HIS A 156 17.29 8.17 -7.88
CA HIS A 156 16.50 6.98 -8.23
C HIS A 156 15.17 7.36 -8.90
N ASP A 157 14.80 6.59 -9.94
CA ASP A 157 13.55 6.71 -10.68
C ASP A 157 12.29 6.84 -9.80
N ALA A 158 12.25 6.18 -8.64
CA ALA A 158 11.15 6.20 -7.69
C ALA A 158 10.80 7.61 -7.17
N LYS A 159 11.78 8.53 -7.16
CA LYS A 159 11.57 9.93 -6.76
C LYS A 159 10.98 10.79 -7.87
N ASN A 160 11.11 10.38 -9.13
CA ASN A 160 10.89 11.25 -10.28
C ASN A 160 9.75 10.75 -11.18
N LYS A 161 9.61 9.44 -11.32
CA LYS A 161 8.66 8.78 -12.22
C LYS A 161 7.47 8.24 -11.43
N LYS A 162 6.32 8.14 -12.11
CA LYS A 162 5.15 7.46 -11.55
C LYS A 162 5.36 5.96 -11.69
N LEU A 163 4.88 5.18 -10.72
CA LEU A 163 4.65 3.75 -10.93
C LEU A 163 3.61 3.57 -12.03
N THR A 164 3.83 2.58 -12.90
CA THR A 164 2.83 2.18 -13.89
C THR A 164 1.59 1.61 -13.17
N ASN A 165 0.43 1.65 -13.84
CA ASN A 165 -0.78 1.07 -13.27
C ASN A 165 -0.55 -0.42 -12.99
N SER A 166 -0.91 -0.86 -11.79
CA SER A 166 -0.65 -2.22 -11.29
C SER A 166 0.84 -2.62 -11.24
N GLY A 167 1.76 -1.65 -11.32
CA GLY A 167 3.18 -1.87 -11.11
C GLY A 167 3.47 -2.27 -9.65
N VAL A 168 4.45 -3.16 -9.48
CA VAL A 168 4.89 -3.68 -8.19
C VAL A 168 6.38 -3.42 -8.03
N VAL A 169 6.72 -2.74 -6.95
CA VAL A 169 8.10 -2.55 -6.50
C VAL A 169 8.20 -2.98 -5.04
N SER A 170 9.36 -3.49 -4.64
CA SER A 170 9.70 -3.75 -3.24
C SER A 170 10.79 -2.78 -2.79
N PHE A 171 10.88 -2.55 -1.48
CA PHE A 171 11.94 -1.79 -0.83
C PHE A 171 11.95 -2.10 0.67
N THR A 172 13.07 -1.79 1.35
CA THR A 172 13.14 -1.84 2.81
C THR A 172 12.86 -0.47 3.39
N LEU A 173 11.93 -0.40 4.35
CA LEU A 173 11.66 0.78 5.16
C LEU A 173 12.38 0.64 6.51
N HIS A 174 13.33 1.51 6.78
CA HIS A 174 14.03 1.59 8.06
C HIS A 174 13.40 2.66 8.93
N ALA A 175 13.46 2.47 10.25
CA ALA A 175 13.12 3.49 11.21
C ALA A 175 14.19 3.59 12.30
N ALA A 176 14.45 4.82 12.75
CA ALA A 176 15.36 5.12 13.84
C ALA A 176 14.85 6.33 14.60
N LYS A 177 15.16 6.43 15.89
CA LYS A 177 14.89 7.65 16.67
C LYS A 177 16.01 8.67 16.43
N ASP A 178 15.66 9.93 16.27
CA ASP A 178 16.62 11.03 16.29
C ASP A 178 17.07 11.36 17.72
N ALA A 179 17.89 12.41 17.86
CA ALA A 179 18.42 12.84 19.16
C ALA A 179 17.30 13.27 20.13
N GLU A 180 16.18 13.75 19.60
CA GLU A 180 14.99 14.17 20.33
C GLU A 180 14.02 13.00 20.62
N GLY A 181 14.37 11.78 20.20
CA GLY A 181 13.54 10.58 20.41
C GLY A 181 12.38 10.42 19.42
N THR A 182 12.28 11.29 18.42
CA THR A 182 11.25 11.25 17.38
C THR A 182 11.58 10.18 16.35
N LEU A 183 10.57 9.37 15.99
CA LEU A 183 10.75 8.32 14.98
C LEU A 183 10.90 8.95 13.58
N GLN A 184 12.02 8.61 12.95
CA GLN A 184 12.39 8.99 11.59
C GLN A 184 12.39 7.76 10.69
N TYR A 185 12.08 7.95 9.41
CA TYR A 185 11.99 6.88 8.42
C TYR A 185 12.95 7.09 7.28
N ARG A 186 13.47 5.98 6.75
CA ARG A 186 14.35 6.01 5.59
C ARG A 186 14.12 4.83 4.67
N VAL A 187 14.09 5.09 3.38
CA VAL A 187 14.18 4.07 2.32
C VAL A 187 15.60 4.07 1.79
N ASP A 188 16.26 2.91 1.83
CA ASP A 188 17.54 2.74 1.14
C ASP A 188 17.30 2.53 -0.36
N PRO A 189 17.77 3.44 -1.25
CA PRO A 189 17.61 3.29 -2.69
C PRO A 189 18.15 1.97 -3.24
N ALA A 190 19.17 1.37 -2.61
CA ALA A 190 19.75 0.11 -3.07
C ALA A 190 18.82 -1.10 -2.86
N THR A 191 17.83 -0.98 -1.98
CA THR A 191 16.84 -2.03 -1.70
C THR A 191 15.63 -1.97 -2.63
N VAL A 192 15.50 -0.90 -3.42
CA VAL A 192 14.36 -0.74 -4.31
C VAL A 192 14.51 -1.67 -5.50
N GLN A 193 13.52 -2.53 -5.71
CA GLN A 193 13.51 -3.48 -6.81
C GLN A 193 12.17 -3.44 -7.55
N THR A 194 12.23 -3.41 -8.88
CA THR A 194 11.06 -3.63 -9.73
C THR A 194 10.74 -5.12 -9.78
N ILE A 195 9.53 -5.47 -9.36
CA ILE A 195 9.00 -6.84 -9.42
C ILE A 195 8.16 -7.02 -10.68
N TYR A 196 7.32 -6.02 -11.00
CA TYR A 196 6.46 -6.02 -12.19
C TYR A 196 6.13 -4.59 -12.62
N GLY A 197 6.11 -4.31 -13.92
CA GLY A 197 5.64 -3.03 -14.51
C GLY A 197 6.48 -1.77 -14.24
N GLY A 198 7.13 -1.66 -13.08
CA GLY A 198 8.07 -0.60 -12.72
C GLY A 198 7.51 0.82 -12.86
N TYR A 199 8.31 1.69 -13.49
CA TYR A 199 8.05 3.12 -13.60
C TYR A 199 7.74 3.52 -15.05
N THR A 200 6.96 4.59 -15.22
CA THR A 200 6.62 5.13 -16.54
C THR A 200 7.87 5.59 -17.31
N THR A 201 7.93 5.28 -18.61
CA THR A 201 9.02 5.70 -19.50
C THR A 201 8.79 7.12 -20.01
N LYS A 202 9.15 8.11 -19.19
CA LYS A 202 9.00 9.56 -19.45
C LYS A 202 7.57 10.05 -19.64
#